data_AF-A0A0A3IWD2-F1
#
_entry.id   AF-A0A0A3IWD2-F1
#
_cell.length_a   1.000
_cell.length_b   1.000
_cell.length_c   1.000
_cell.angle_alpha   90.00
_cell.angle_beta   90.00
_cell.angle_gamma   90.00
#
_symmetry.space_group_name_H-M   'P 1'
#
loop_
_entity.id
_entity.type
_entity.pdbx_description
1 polymer ?
#
loop_
_entity_poly.entity_id
_entity_poly.type
_entity_poly.pdbx_seq_one_letter_code
_entity_poly.pdbx_strand_id
1 'polypeptide(L)'
;MMELKKKIEEIFQELSFEKVSVNGIPLFSQGGIYYKVTFVKGLKSYVIEFANSYNEAVNNVFEDGDLYPISMSEDELIDKLRDDLINYYIN
;
A
#
# COMPACT_ATOMS: atom_id res chain seq x y z
N MET A 1 5.58 1.32 15.05
CA MET A 1 4.41 0.94 14.22
C MET A 1 3.70 2.15 13.61
N MET A 2 3.32 3.17 14.40
CA MET A 2 2.67 4.37 13.85
C MET A 2 3.62 5.20 12.96
N GLU A 3 4.90 5.30 13.34
CA GLU A 3 5.95 5.94 12.53
C GLU A 3 6.21 5.23 11.19
N LEU A 4 6.39 3.90 11.22
CA LEU A 4 6.67 3.13 9.99
C LEU A 4 5.51 3.19 8.99
N LYS A 5 4.26 3.11 9.45
CA LYS A 5 3.09 3.28 8.58
C LYS A 5 3.10 4.65 7.89
N LYS A 6 3.44 5.72 8.63
CA LYS A 6 3.55 7.07 8.08
C LYS A 6 4.62 7.16 7.00
N LYS A 7 5.80 6.56 7.22
CA LYS A 7 6.88 6.50 6.22
C LYS A 7 6.45 5.76 4.95
N ILE A 8 5.74 4.64 5.10
CA ILE A 8 5.18 3.92 3.94
C ILE A 8 4.20 4.82 3.17
N GLU A 9 3.28 5.47 3.87
CA GLU A 9 2.32 6.39 3.24
C GLU A 9 2.99 7.60 2.58
N GLU A 10 4.15 8.06 3.08
CA GLU A 10 4.97 9.11 2.46
C GLU A 10 5.58 8.63 1.14
N ILE A 11 6.05 7.38 1.04
CA ILE A 11 6.58 6.80 -0.21
C ILE A 11 5.51 6.80 -1.31
N PHE A 12 4.28 6.37 -1.00
CA PHE A 12 3.17 6.42 -1.97
C PHE A 12 2.95 7.84 -2.52
N GLN A 13 2.99 8.85 -1.66
CA GLN A 13 2.84 10.25 -2.07
C GLN A 13 4.03 10.76 -2.88
N GLU A 14 5.26 10.43 -2.50
CA GLU A 14 6.46 10.78 -3.27
C GLU A 14 6.45 10.17 -4.67
N LEU A 15 5.88 8.96 -4.80
CA LEU A 15 5.69 8.27 -6.07
C LEU A 15 4.42 8.69 -6.82
N SER A 16 3.81 9.82 -6.43
CA SER A 16 2.68 10.46 -7.09
C SER A 16 1.36 9.66 -7.09
N PHE A 17 1.21 8.69 -6.19
CA PHE A 17 -0.10 8.07 -5.96
C PHE A 17 -1.05 9.09 -5.32
N GLU A 18 -2.24 9.25 -5.89
CA GLU A 18 -3.22 10.19 -5.38
C GLU A 18 -3.89 9.67 -4.11
N LYS A 19 -3.98 10.50 -3.07
CA LYS A 19 -4.81 10.20 -1.90
C LYS A 19 -6.28 10.40 -2.25
N VAL A 20 -7.08 9.35 -2.11
CA VAL A 20 -8.52 9.38 -2.37
C VAL A 20 -9.30 8.82 -1.17
N SER A 21 -10.58 9.14 -1.09
CA SER A 21 -11.50 8.54 -0.12
C SER A 21 -12.61 7.83 -0.89
N VAL A 22 -12.71 6.51 -0.70
CA VAL A 22 -13.72 5.66 -1.36
C VAL A 22 -14.57 5.03 -0.27
N ASN A 23 -15.88 5.32 -0.27
CA ASN A 23 -16.80 4.87 0.77
C ASN A 23 -16.33 5.21 2.21
N GLY A 24 -15.69 6.38 2.37
CA GLY A 24 -15.13 6.83 3.66
C GLY A 24 -13.80 6.17 4.05
N ILE A 25 -13.27 5.28 3.22
CA ILE A 25 -11.98 4.60 3.45
C ILE A 25 -10.88 5.39 2.72
N PRO A 26 -9.82 5.83 3.42
CA PRO A 26 -8.68 6.48 2.78
C PRO A 26 -7.85 5.43 2.02
N LEU A 27 -7.61 5.69 0.74
CA LEU A 27 -6.85 4.85 -0.18
C LEU A 27 -5.83 5.70 -0.95
N PHE A 28 -4.92 5.03 -1.65
CA PHE A 28 -4.07 5.58 -2.69
C PHE A 28 -4.60 5.15 -4.06
N SER A 29 -4.41 5.96 -5.10
CA SER A 29 -4.90 5.69 -6.45
C SER A 29 -3.81 5.95 -7.48
N GLN A 30 -3.64 5.01 -8.41
CA GLN A 30 -2.74 5.13 -9.56
C GLN A 30 -3.34 4.35 -10.72
N GLY A 31 -3.48 4.96 -11.90
CA GLY A 31 -3.94 4.26 -13.11
C GLY A 31 -5.33 3.61 -13.01
N GLY A 32 -6.22 4.09 -12.12
CA GLY A 32 -7.54 3.51 -11.87
C GLY A 32 -7.54 2.30 -10.93
N ILE A 33 -6.40 1.94 -10.38
CA ILE A 33 -6.23 0.93 -9.33
C ILE A 33 -6.16 1.65 -7.98
N TYR A 34 -6.74 1.04 -6.96
CA TYR A 34 -6.84 1.59 -5.61
C TYR A 34 -6.07 0.73 -4.62
N TYR A 35 -5.21 1.35 -3.83
CA TYR A 35 -4.29 0.68 -2.93
C TYR A 35 -4.51 1.08 -1.49
N LYS A 36 -4.23 0.16 -0.58
CA LYS A 36 -4.04 0.47 0.84
C LYS A 36 -2.96 -0.43 1.43
N VAL A 37 -2.40 0.02 2.55
CA VAL A 37 -1.41 -0.75 3.29
C VAL A 37 -1.98 -1.18 4.62
N THR A 38 -2.06 -2.49 4.84
CA THR A 38 -2.60 -3.09 6.05
C THR A 38 -1.49 -3.78 6.85
N PHE A 39 -1.48 -3.61 8.17
CA PHE A 39 -0.62 -4.42 9.03
C PHE A 39 -1.34 -5.69 9.47
N VAL A 40 -0.88 -6.85 9.00
CA VAL A 40 -1.46 -8.16 9.33
C VAL A 40 -0.73 -8.72 10.55
N LYS A 41 -1.35 -8.63 11.73
CA LYS A 41 -0.74 -9.04 13.01
C LYS A 41 -0.23 -10.48 13.03
N GLY A 42 -1.00 -11.41 12.44
CA GLY A 42 -0.64 -12.84 12.39
C GLY A 42 0.62 -13.11 11.59
N LEU A 43 0.89 -12.30 10.56
CA LEU A 43 2.06 -12.39 9.69
C LEU A 43 3.19 -11.47 10.14
N LYS A 44 2.96 -10.58 11.12
CA LYS A 44 3.87 -9.50 11.52
C LYS A 44 4.42 -8.74 10.31
N SER A 45 3.55 -8.47 9.34
CA SER A 45 3.93 -7.90 8.04
C SER A 45 2.97 -6.80 7.62
N TYR A 46 3.48 -5.81 6.90
CA TYR A 46 2.63 -4.93 6.09
C TYR A 46 2.31 -5.61 4.77
N VAL A 47 1.11 -5.39 4.26
CA VAL A 47 0.62 -5.91 2.98
C VAL A 47 0.14 -4.75 2.14
N ILE A 48 0.58 -4.67 0.89
CA ILE A 48 -0.09 -3.82 -0.10
C ILE A 48 -1.31 -4.59 -0.59
N GLU A 49 -2.48 -4.05 -0.35
CA GLU A 49 -3.76 -4.57 -0.86
C GLU A 49 -4.22 -3.68 -2.01
N PHE A 50 -4.81 -4.25 -3.06
CA PHE A 50 -5.25 -3.49 -4.23
C PHE A 50 -6.62 -3.92 -4.75
N ALA A 51 -7.34 -2.95 -5.33
CA ALA A 51 -8.59 -3.15 -6.05
C ALA A 51 -8.42 -2.60 -7.47
N ASN A 52 -8.71 -3.42 -8.48
CA ASN A 52 -8.49 -3.11 -9.90
C ASN A 52 -9.55 -2.17 -10.48
N SER A 53 -10.56 -1.79 -9.69
CA SER A 53 -11.57 -0.84 -10.11
C SER A 53 -12.20 -0.10 -8.93
N TYR A 54 -12.83 1.04 -9.23
CA TYR A 54 -13.61 1.79 -8.25
C TYR A 54 -14.74 0.94 -7.64
N ASN A 55 -15.37 0.08 -8.45
CA ASN A 55 -16.45 -0.79 -7.97
C ASN A 55 -15.94 -1.81 -6.95
N GLU A 56 -14.77 -2.41 -7.18
CA GLU A 56 -14.15 -3.30 -6.20
C GLU A 56 -13.80 -2.55 -4.91
N ALA A 57 -13.18 -1.36 -5.04
CA ALA A 57 -12.81 -0.52 -3.91
C ALA A 57 -14.04 -0.10 -3.06
N VAL A 58 -15.14 0.31 -3.70
CA VAL A 58 -16.42 0.64 -3.02
C VAL A 58 -16.99 -0.54 -2.25
N ASN A 59 -16.91 -1.75 -2.84
CA ASN A 59 -17.41 -2.98 -2.22
C ASN A 59 -16.41 -3.60 -1.24
N ASN A 60 -15.28 -2.93 -0.96
CA ASN A 60 -14.20 -3.40 -0.11
C ASN A 60 -13.65 -4.77 -0.53
N VAL A 61 -13.58 -5.02 -1.84
CA VAL A 61 -12.96 -6.19 -2.44
C VAL A 61 -11.53 -5.80 -2.82
N PHE A 62 -10.55 -6.31 -2.08
CA PHE A 62 -9.14 -6.07 -2.35
C PHE A 62 -8.41 -7.42 -2.41
N GLU A 63 -7.48 -7.53 -3.34
CA GLU A 63 -6.55 -8.64 -3.45
C GLU A 63 -5.28 -8.34 -2.67
N ASP A 64 -4.67 -9.40 -2.12
CA ASP A 64 -3.37 -9.32 -1.45
C ASP A 64 -2.26 -9.21 -2.51
N GLY A 65 -1.45 -8.17 -2.42
CA GLY A 65 -0.21 -8.00 -3.18
C GLY A 65 1.01 -8.41 -2.36
N ASP A 66 2.05 -7.58 -2.41
CA ASP A 66 3.32 -7.88 -1.75
C ASP A 66 3.28 -7.72 -0.22
N LEU A 67 4.06 -8.56 0.45
CA LEU A 67 4.22 -8.66 1.90
C LEU A 67 5.59 -8.14 2.35
N TYR A 68 5.59 -7.36 3.44
CA TYR A 68 6.76 -6.69 3.99
C TYR A 68 6.89 -7.00 5.50
N PRO A 69 7.65 -8.04 5.88
CA PRO A 69 7.80 -8.45 7.27
C PRO A 69 8.56 -7.44 8.12
N ILE A 70 8.07 -7.15 9.34
CA ILE A 70 8.77 -6.26 10.29
C ILE A 70 10.01 -6.90 10.93
N SER A 71 10.33 -8.15 10.56
CA SER A 71 11.61 -8.78 10.90
C SER A 71 12.77 -8.24 10.06
N MET A 72 12.47 -7.59 8.92
CA MET A 72 13.44 -6.78 8.18
C MET A 72 13.81 -5.55 9.00
N SER A 73 14.99 -4.99 8.75
CA SER A 73 15.29 -3.66 9.27
C SER A 73 14.34 -2.61 8.66
N GLU A 74 14.14 -1.49 9.34
CA GLU A 74 13.25 -0.43 8.84
C GLU A 74 13.68 0.07 7.46
N ASP A 75 14.99 0.33 7.29
CA ASP A 75 15.56 0.81 6.02
C ASP A 75 15.38 -0.22 4.90
N GLU A 76 15.67 -1.50 5.17
CA GLU A 76 15.46 -2.59 4.20
C GLU A 76 14.00 -2.72 3.75
N LEU A 77 13.05 -2.59 4.69
CA LEU A 77 11.63 -2.65 4.37
C LEU A 77 11.21 -1.48 3.47
N ILE A 78 11.69 -0.28 3.80
CA ILE A 78 11.37 0.96 3.07
C ILE A 78 11.96 0.94 1.66
N ASP A 79 13.23 0.54 1.53
CA ASP A 79 13.91 0.43 0.24
C ASP A 79 13.23 -0.61 -0.64
N LYS A 80 12.96 -1.80 -0.08
CA LYS A 80 12.27 -2.86 -0.82
C LYS A 80 10.88 -2.44 -1.28
N LEU A 81 10.08 -1.83 -0.40
CA LEU A 81 8.74 -1.37 -0.74
C LEU A 81 8.77 -0.30 -1.83
N ARG A 82 9.70 0.66 -1.76
CA ARG A 82 9.88 1.69 -2.79
C ARG A 82 10.24 1.05 -4.14
N ASP A 83 11.21 0.14 -4.14
CA ASP A 83 11.65 -0.55 -5.36
C ASP A 83 10.52 -1.36 -5.98
N ASP A 84 9.76 -2.10 -5.17
CA ASP A 84 8.64 -2.90 -5.65
C ASP A 84 7.54 -1.99 -6.24
N LEU A 85 7.20 -0.88 -5.57
CA LEU A 85 6.24 0.10 -6.09
C LEU A 85 6.66 0.66 -7.46
N ILE A 86 7.93 1.07 -7.61
CA ILE A 86 8.45 1.61 -8.87
C ILE A 86 8.42 0.59 -10.00
N ASN A 87 8.80 -0.67 -9.70
CA ASN A 87 8.96 -1.68 -10.74
C ASN A 87 7.65 -2.38 -11.14
N TYR A 88 6.65 -2.43 -10.25
CA TYR A 88 5.46 -3.27 -10.45
C TYR A 88 4.12 -2.52 -10.31
N TYR A 89 4.08 -1.39 -9.62
CA TYR A 89 2.83 -0.69 -9.30
C TYR A 89 2.67 0.65 -10.03
N ILE A 90 3.72 1.13 -10.68
CA ILE A 90 3.71 2.33 -11.52
C ILE A 90 3.92 1.86 -12.96
N ASN A 91 2.87 1.95 -13.78
CA ASN A 91 2.91 1.77 -15.24
C ASN A 91 2.40 3.05 -15.92
#